data_AF-A0ABD6CTY5-F1
#
_entry.id   AF-A0ABD6CTY5-F1
#
_cell.length_a   1.000
_cell.length_b   1.000
_cell.length_c   1.000
_cell.angle_alpha   90.00
_cell.angle_beta   90.00
_cell.angle_gamma   90.00
#
_symmetry.space_group_name_H-M   'P 1'
#
loop_
_entity.id
_entity.type
_entity.pdbx_description
1 polymer ?
#
loop_
_entity_poly.entity_id
_entity_poly.type
_entity_poly.pdbx_seq_one_letter_code
_entity_poly.pdbx_strand_id
1 'polypeptide(L)' 'MPITEFQCPRCGSEVKMGLPRGAMVKSVTAAEQPAADEERRKARSLVCRNDHEFYVLFEW' A
#
# COMPACT_ATOMS: atom_id res chain seq x y z
N MET A 1 -1.04 -11.03 11.71
CA MET A 1 -0.58 -9.88 10.88
C MET A 1 -1.33 -8.66 11.38
N PRO A 2 -0.65 -7.56 11.79
CA PRO A 2 -1.33 -6.31 12.12
C PRO A 2 -2.08 -5.79 10.88
N ILE A 3 -3.30 -5.29 11.10
CA ILE A 3 -4.09 -4.61 10.07
C ILE A 3 -3.74 -3.13 10.15
N THR A 4 -3.33 -2.56 9.01
CA THR A 4 -3.02 -1.14 8.87
C THR A 4 -4.06 -0.49 7.97
N GLU A 5 -4.48 0.71 8.35
CA GLU A 5 -5.43 1.54 7.61
C GLU A 5 -4.67 2.47 6.66
N PHE A 6 -5.12 2.53 5.42
CA PHE A 6 -4.56 3.36 4.36
C PHE A 6 -5.66 4.26 3.79
N GLN A 7 -5.28 5.48 3.43
CA GLN A 7 -6.16 6.39 2.73
C GLN A 7 -5.91 6.29 1.23
N CYS A 8 -6.96 6.10 0.45
CA CYS A 8 -6.85 6.17 -1.00
C CYS A 8 -6.40 7.59 -1.41
N PRO A 9 -5.27 7.75 -2.13
CA PRO A 9 -4.76 9.06 -2.48
C PRO A 9 -5.62 9.80 -3.52
N ARG A 10 -6.61 9.13 -4.13
CA ARG A 10 -7.54 9.73 -5.11
C ARG A 10 -8.78 10.33 -4.46
N CYS A 11 -9.34 9.67 -3.46
CA CYS A 11 -10.65 10.03 -2.90
C CYS A 11 -10.71 10.05 -1.37
N GLY A 12 -9.61 9.77 -0.67
CA GLY A 12 -9.55 9.75 0.79
C GLY A 12 -10.39 8.65 1.45
N SER A 13 -10.73 7.59 0.72
CA SER A 13 -11.45 6.45 1.30
C SER A 13 -10.51 5.54 2.08
N GLU A 14 -10.95 5.09 3.25
CA GLU A 14 -10.21 4.13 4.07
C GLU A 14 -10.21 2.72 3.46
N VAL A 15 -9.02 2.12 3.43
CA VAL A 15 -8.78 0.75 3.00
C VAL A 15 -7.88 0.05 4.02
N LYS A 16 -8.24 -1.16 4.40
CA LYS A 16 -7.49 -1.95 5.38
C LYS A 16 -6.63 -2.98 4.67
N MET A 17 -5.38 -3.08 5.07
CA MET A 17 -4.44 -4.08 4.55
C MET A 17 -3.59 -4.65 5.67
N GLY A 18 -3.40 -5.96 5.65
CA GLY A 18 -2.44 -6.62 6.53
C GLY A 18 -1.00 -6.35 6.09
N LEU A 19 -0.16 -5.93 7.03
CA LEU A 19 1.29 -5.81 6.84
C LEU A 19 2.04 -6.93 7.58
N PRO A 20 3.19 -7.39 7.06
CA PRO A 20 4.11 -8.21 7.83
C PRO A 20 4.53 -7.52 9.13
N ARG A 21 4.84 -8.30 10.16
CA ARG A 21 5.33 -7.73 11.42
C ARG A 21 6.70 -7.08 11.19
N GLY A 22 6.84 -5.83 11.62
CA GLY A 22 8.07 -5.05 11.40
C GLY A 22 8.14 -4.38 10.04
N ALA A 23 7.15 -4.56 9.16
CA ALA A 23 7.12 -3.85 7.90
C ALA A 23 6.89 -2.35 8.10
N MET A 24 7.65 -1.53 7.36
CA MET A 24 7.51 -0.08 7.31
C MET A 24 6.95 0.34 5.95
N VAL A 25 5.88 1.15 5.98
CA VAL A 25 5.31 1.75 4.77
C VAL A 25 6.25 2.87 4.30
N LYS A 26 6.62 2.83 3.02
CA LYS A 26 7.46 3.85 2.39
C LYS A 26 6.69 4.80 1.50
N SER A 27 5.69 4.28 0.80
CA SER A 27 4.91 5.09 -0.14
C SER A 27 3.51 4.52 -0.33
N VAL A 28 2.56 5.41 -0.58
CA VAL A 28 1.18 5.11 -0.97
C VAL A 28 0.86 5.99 -2.17
N THR A 29 0.66 5.40 -3.34
CA THR A 29 0.50 6.16 -4.61
C THR A 29 -0.54 5.53 -5.52
N ALA A 30 -1.30 6.34 -6.24
CA ALA A 30 -2.21 5.89 -7.30
C ALA A 30 -1.67 6.17 -8.72
N ALA A 31 -0.41 6.59 -8.84
CA ALA A 31 0.18 6.93 -10.13
C ALA A 31 0.72 5.69 -10.85
N GLU A 32 1.77 5.08 -10.32
CA GLU A 32 2.48 3.96 -10.96
C GLU A 32 2.91 2.96 -9.90
N GLN A 33 3.01 1.68 -10.28
CA GLN A 33 3.54 0.65 -9.39
C GLN A 33 5.02 0.96 -9.10
N PRO A 34 5.41 1.24 -7.85
CA PRO A 34 6.80 1.53 -7.54
C PRO A 34 7.66 0.27 -7.74
N ALA A 35 8.86 0.47 -8.29
CA ALA A 35 9.83 -0.60 -8.45
C ALA A 35 10.21 -1.19 -7.09
N ALA A 36 10.06 -2.51 -6.97
CA ALA A 36 10.52 -3.28 -5.83
C ALA A 36 11.96 -3.73 -6.10
N ASP A 37 12.91 -2.78 -6.12
CA ASP A 37 14.32 -3.04 -6.49
C ASP A 37 15.17 -3.68 -5.37
N GLU A 38 14.57 -4.02 -4.23
CA GLU A 38 15.29 -4.60 -3.09
C GLU A 38 14.59 -5.91 -2.65
N GLU A 39 15.36 -6.94 -2.29
CA GLU A 39 14.85 -8.25 -1.79
C GLU A 39 13.83 -8.11 -0.63
N ARG A 40 13.86 -6.98 0.07
CA ARG A 40 13.04 -6.67 1.25
C ARG A 40 11.94 -5.66 1.00
N ARG A 41 11.76 -5.18 -0.24
CA ARG A 41 10.74 -4.18 -0.60
C ARG A 41 9.66 -4.83 -1.46
N LYS A 42 8.40 -4.54 -1.16
CA LYS A 42 7.25 -5.06 -1.91
C LYS A 42 6.21 -3.99 -2.13
N ALA A 43 5.70 -3.94 -3.35
CA ALA A 43 4.51 -3.19 -3.70
C ALA A 43 3.29 -4.13 -3.67
N ARG A 44 2.18 -3.67 -3.11
CA ARG A 44 0.89 -4.35 -3.20
C ARG A 44 -0.17 -3.38 -3.72
N SER A 45 -0.96 -3.82 -4.69
CA SER A 45 -2.14 -3.07 -5.13
C SER A 45 -3.30 -3.27 -4.15
N LEU A 46 -4.04 -2.20 -3.95
CA LEU A 46 -5.27 -2.13 -3.19
C LEU A 46 -6.30 -1.37 -4.02
N VAL A 47 -7.56 -1.78 -3.89
CA VAL A 47 -8.70 -1.11 -4.52
C VAL A 47 -9.56 -0.54 -3.41
N CYS A 48 -9.86 0.75 -3.48
CA CYS A 48 -10.77 1.38 -2.52
C CYS A 48 -12.23 1.11 -2.87
N ARG A 49 -13.16 1.52 -2.00
CA ARG A 49 -14.61 1.33 -2.23
C ARG A 49 -15.18 2.08 -3.44
N ASN A 50 -14.43 3.05 -3.98
CA ASN A 50 -14.79 3.82 -5.17
C ASN A 50 -14.04 3.31 -6.42
N ASP A 51 -13.60 2.05 -6.42
CA ASP A 51 -12.91 1.40 -7.54
C ASP A 51 -11.59 2.07 -7.99
N HIS A 52 -10.98 2.90 -7.12
CA HIS A 52 -9.64 3.42 -7.39
C HIS A 52 -8.57 2.42 -6.95
N GLU A 53 -7.76 1.98 -7.91
CA GLU A 53 -6.54 1.22 -7.64
C GLU A 53 -5.41 2.14 -7.17
N PHE A 54 -4.69 1.71 -6.15
CA PHE A 54 -3.48 2.35 -5.66
C PHE A 54 -2.51 1.32 -5.09
N TYR A 55 -1.26 1.71 -4.94
CA TYR A 55 -0.15 0.85 -4.55
C TYR A 55 0.39 1.29 -3.20
N VAL A 56 0.60 0.32 -2.32
CA VAL A 56 1.31 0.49 -1.06
C VAL A 56 2.67 -0.18 -1.18
N LEU A 57 3.72 0.62 -1.04
CA LEU A 57 5.11 0.16 -0.97
C LEU A 57 5.52 0.04 0.49
N PHE A 58 6.03 -1.12 0.87
CA PHE A 58 6.53 -1.39 2.22
C PHE A 58 7.78 -2.26 2.16
N GLU A 59 8.60 -2.17 3.20
CA GLU A 59 9.81 -3.01 3.36
C GLU A 59 9.90 -3.62 4.77
N TRP A 60 10.59 -4.76 4.91
CA TRP A 60 10.76 -5.47 6.19
C TRP A 60 12.12 -6.17 6.30
#